data_AF-A0A9Q8VD67-F1
#
_entry.id   AF-A0A9Q8VD67-F1
#
_cell.length_a   1.000
_cell.length_b   1.000
_cell.length_c   1.000
_cell.angle_alpha   90.00
_cell.angle_beta   90.00
_cell.angle_gamma   90.00
#
_symmetry.space_group_name_H-M   'P 1'
#
loop_
_entity.id
_entity.type
_entity.pdbx_description
1 polymer ?
#
loop_
_entity_poly.entity_id
_entity_poly.type
_entity_poly.pdbx_seq_one_letter_code
_entity_poly.pdbx_strand_id
1 'polypeptide(L)'
;MHHLHAAVLLALGWSVAAFDPAKRNACQSQDYTVCLDSFAWCAGPNDNDNNGCSFPKHTYPYYDRDSGPNKALLLWDQNYTISWKNTDDRFPVQLVWRFVEQIDPPRSGSWSKNITKGAKSFSFTFKDLAAEIQKSSNNNSTVAEIKGYVSDFNNEFEISQPENDFAQGKKFRTDHSDPFAVLDSTAAQYLETHAQIASRETEHKWKLGVGIGVGLGVTILLVLSVAAGWRLGRRGGVMPAPKVITPRPSVG
;
A
#
# COMPACT_ATOMS: atom_id res chain seq x y z
N MET A 1 -19.10 39.95 -8.15
CA MET A 1 -17.71 39.47 -8.02
C MET A 1 -17.67 38.28 -7.06
N HIS A 2 -18.27 37.13 -7.42
CA HIS A 2 -18.40 35.98 -6.50
C HIS A 2 -18.00 34.62 -7.10
N HIS A 3 -17.42 34.58 -8.30
CA HIS A 3 -17.10 33.31 -8.98
C HIS A 3 -15.63 32.88 -8.89
N LEU A 4 -14.73 33.69 -8.33
CA LEU A 4 -13.30 33.38 -8.31
C LEU A 4 -12.82 32.56 -7.10
N HIS A 5 -13.67 32.35 -6.08
CA HIS A 5 -13.27 31.59 -4.87
C HIS A 5 -13.58 30.09 -4.97
N ALA A 6 -14.39 29.64 -5.93
CA ALA A 6 -14.80 28.23 -6.02
C ALA A 6 -13.78 27.35 -6.79
N ALA A 7 -12.91 27.93 -7.62
CA ALA A 7 -12.02 27.15 -8.50
C ALA A 7 -10.75 26.62 -7.82
N VAL A 8 -10.36 27.14 -6.64
CA VAL A 8 -9.09 26.75 -5.98
C VAL A 8 -9.25 25.55 -5.04
N LEU A 9 -10.48 25.18 -4.65
CA LEU A 9 -10.72 24.05 -3.73
C LEU A 9 -10.90 22.69 -4.43
N LEU A 10 -10.96 22.65 -5.78
CA LEU A 10 -11.23 21.42 -6.54
C LEU A 10 -9.96 20.63 -6.95
N ALA A 11 -8.76 21.08 -6.60
CA ALA A 11 -7.50 20.54 -7.17
C ALA A 11 -6.66 19.63 -6.25
N LEU A 12 -7.10 19.27 -5.04
CA LEU A 12 -6.30 18.47 -4.09
C LEU A 12 -6.96 17.16 -3.64
N GLY A 13 -7.88 16.62 -4.44
CA GLY A 13 -8.59 15.37 -4.17
C GLY A 13 -8.11 14.18 -5.00
N TRP A 14 -6.82 14.07 -5.30
CA TRP A 14 -6.30 12.80 -5.83
C TRP A 14 -6.04 11.92 -4.62
N SER A 15 -7.07 11.21 -4.16
CA SER A 15 -6.88 10.05 -3.30
C SER A 15 -5.98 9.10 -4.09
N VAL A 16 -4.69 9.05 -3.73
CA VAL A 16 -3.78 8.02 -4.22
C VAL A 16 -4.41 6.71 -3.78
N ALA A 17 -4.99 5.97 -4.73
CA ALA A 17 -5.47 4.63 -4.43
C ALA A 17 -4.26 3.83 -3.95
N ALA A 18 -4.43 2.98 -2.94
CA ALA A 18 -3.35 2.07 -2.55
C ALA A 18 -3.18 0.98 -3.62
N PHE A 19 -1.98 0.41 -3.74
CA PHE A 19 -1.69 -0.71 -4.64
C PHE A 19 -2.73 -1.83 -4.51
N ASP A 20 -3.15 -2.40 -5.64
CA ASP A 20 -4.08 -3.52 -5.71
C ASP A 20 -3.33 -4.78 -6.17
N PRO A 21 -3.04 -5.74 -5.28
CA PRO A 21 -2.26 -6.93 -5.63
C PRO A 21 -2.94 -7.78 -6.71
N ALA A 22 -4.26 -7.68 -6.88
CA ALA A 22 -4.98 -8.35 -7.95
C ALA A 22 -4.71 -7.76 -9.35
N LYS A 23 -4.16 -6.55 -9.42
CA LYS A 23 -3.85 -5.85 -10.66
C LYS A 23 -2.37 -5.87 -11.02
N ARG A 24 -1.52 -6.55 -10.26
CA ARG A 24 -0.09 -6.68 -10.60
C ARG A 24 0.09 -7.28 -11.98
N ASN A 25 1.10 -6.82 -12.71
CA ASN A 25 1.36 -7.19 -14.10
C ASN A 25 1.63 -8.69 -14.27
N ALA A 26 2.21 -9.34 -13.25
CA ALA A 26 2.35 -10.80 -13.22
C ALA A 26 0.99 -11.52 -13.36
N CYS A 27 -0.09 -10.98 -12.79
CA CYS A 27 -1.44 -11.57 -12.92
C CYS A 27 -2.16 -11.21 -14.22
N GLN A 28 -1.69 -10.18 -14.94
CA GLN A 28 -2.33 -9.72 -16.18
C GLN A 28 -1.78 -10.42 -17.43
N SER A 29 -0.58 -10.99 -17.37
CA SER A 29 0.00 -11.69 -18.51
C SER A 29 -0.67 -13.05 -18.73
N GLN A 30 -1.01 -13.34 -19.99
CA GLN A 30 -1.59 -14.62 -20.42
C GLN A 30 -0.64 -15.80 -20.18
N ASP A 31 0.65 -15.54 -19.94
CA ASP A 31 1.65 -16.57 -19.68
C ASP A 31 1.57 -17.13 -18.25
N TYR A 32 0.92 -16.43 -17.31
CA TYR A 32 0.77 -16.87 -15.92
C TYR A 32 -0.56 -17.60 -15.72
N THR A 33 -0.47 -18.92 -15.57
CA THR A 33 -1.60 -19.84 -15.34
C THR A 33 -2.03 -19.94 -13.88
N VAL A 34 -1.30 -19.32 -12.95
CA VAL A 34 -1.67 -19.24 -11.54
C VAL A 34 -1.04 -17.98 -10.98
N CYS A 35 -1.82 -17.20 -10.23
CA CYS A 35 -1.35 -15.92 -9.69
C CYS A 35 -1.94 -15.65 -8.32
N LEU A 36 -1.10 -15.39 -7.32
CA LEU A 36 -1.49 -14.82 -6.04
C LEU A 36 -2.01 -13.40 -6.27
N ASP A 37 -3.18 -13.11 -5.71
CA ASP A 37 -3.76 -11.77 -5.70
C ASP A 37 -3.86 -11.21 -4.28
N SER A 38 -3.05 -11.77 -3.38
CA SER A 38 -2.88 -11.40 -1.98
C SER A 38 -1.43 -11.63 -1.59
N PHE A 39 -1.01 -11.12 -0.43
CA PHE A 39 0.37 -11.22 0.05
C PHE A 39 1.42 -10.65 -0.94
N ALA A 40 1.00 -9.68 -1.74
CA ALA A 40 1.88 -8.76 -2.47
C ALA A 40 1.61 -7.36 -1.91
N TRP A 41 2.68 -6.71 -1.46
CA TRP A 41 2.62 -5.51 -0.63
C TRP A 41 2.75 -4.24 -1.45
N CYS A 42 3.62 -4.25 -2.47
CA CYS A 42 3.96 -3.06 -3.23
C CYS A 42 4.02 -3.39 -4.72
N ALA A 43 3.79 -2.38 -5.56
CA ALA A 43 4.07 -2.47 -6.98
C ALA A 43 5.55 -2.77 -7.22
N GLY A 44 5.82 -3.77 -8.05
CA GLY A 44 7.17 -4.09 -8.50
C GLY A 44 7.67 -3.07 -9.54
N PRO A 45 8.97 -3.10 -9.90
CA PRO A 45 9.55 -2.19 -10.89
C PRO A 45 8.88 -2.22 -12.26
N ASN A 46 8.23 -3.34 -12.57
CA ASN A 46 7.55 -3.57 -13.83
C ASN A 46 6.06 -3.25 -13.78
N ASP A 47 5.51 -2.94 -12.61
CA ASP A 47 4.11 -2.57 -12.47
C ASP A 47 3.92 -1.10 -12.86
N ASN A 48 2.88 -0.81 -13.64
CA ASN A 48 2.55 0.57 -14.03
C ASN A 48 1.91 1.36 -12.88
N ASP A 49 1.89 0.79 -11.69
CA ASP A 49 1.21 1.32 -10.55
C ASP A 49 2.19 2.05 -9.63
N ASN A 50 2.24 3.37 -9.71
CA ASN A 50 2.98 4.20 -8.75
C ASN A 50 2.22 4.39 -7.42
N ASN A 51 1.10 3.69 -7.25
CA ASN A 51 0.38 3.67 -5.99
C ASN A 51 1.27 2.98 -4.94
N GLY A 52 1.46 3.66 -3.82
CA GLY A 52 2.28 3.12 -2.71
C GLY A 52 1.78 1.76 -2.21
N CYS A 53 2.53 1.17 -1.29
CA CYS A 53 2.23 -0.17 -0.78
C CYS A 53 0.85 -0.26 -0.11
N SER A 54 0.24 -1.44 -0.21
CA SER A 54 -1.05 -1.79 0.38
C SER A 54 -0.88 -3.00 1.26
N PHE A 55 -1.21 -2.84 2.55
CA PHE A 55 -1.10 -3.89 3.54
C PHE A 55 -2.50 -4.25 4.05
N PRO A 56 -2.87 -5.54 4.07
CA PRO A 56 -4.10 -5.98 4.69
C PRO A 56 -4.09 -5.71 6.21
N LYS A 57 -5.25 -5.82 6.84
CA LYS A 57 -5.39 -5.59 8.28
C LYS A 57 -4.42 -6.50 9.06
N HIS A 58 -3.81 -5.96 10.10
CA HIS A 58 -2.82 -6.68 10.94
C HIS A 58 -1.53 -7.08 10.21
N THR A 59 -1.22 -6.39 9.11
CA THR A 59 0.06 -6.47 8.42
C THR A 59 0.73 -5.10 8.51
N TYR A 60 2.00 -5.09 8.92
CA TYR A 60 2.75 -3.85 9.15
C TYR A 60 3.95 -3.80 8.21
N PRO A 61 4.25 -2.65 7.58
CA PRO A 61 5.47 -2.48 6.81
C PRO A 61 6.71 -2.62 7.71
N TYR A 62 7.74 -3.32 7.24
CA TYR A 62 9.09 -3.18 7.80
C TYR A 62 9.74 -1.94 7.17
N TYR A 63 9.90 -0.89 7.97
CA TYR A 63 10.63 0.31 7.56
C TYR A 63 12.08 0.18 8.00
N ASP A 64 12.93 -0.39 7.16
CA ASP A 64 14.36 -0.10 7.27
C ASP A 64 14.71 1.08 6.38
N ARG A 65 15.63 1.94 6.86
CA ARG A 65 16.14 3.08 6.08
C ARG A 65 17.13 2.65 4.99
N ASP A 66 17.57 1.39 5.04
CA ASP A 66 18.58 0.84 4.14
C ASP A 66 17.96 -0.09 3.11
N SER A 67 18.47 -0.02 1.88
CA SER A 67 18.01 -0.74 0.71
C SER A 67 18.04 -2.26 0.93
N GLY A 68 16.87 -2.84 1.22
CA GLY A 68 16.63 -4.29 1.27
C GLY A 68 15.19 -4.60 0.84
N PRO A 69 14.86 -5.89 0.61
CA PRO A 69 13.48 -6.28 0.35
C PRO A 69 12.65 -5.98 1.62
N ASN A 70 11.72 -5.02 1.51
CA ASN A 70 10.84 -4.59 2.60
C ASN A 70 9.91 -5.74 3.00
N LYS A 71 10.29 -6.52 4.00
CA LYS A 71 9.46 -7.61 4.52
C LYS A 71 8.19 -7.03 5.13
N ALA A 72 7.03 -7.63 4.91
CA ALA A 72 5.90 -7.32 5.78
C ALA A 72 6.04 -8.03 7.13
N LEU A 73 5.49 -7.44 8.19
CA LEU A 73 5.37 -8.05 9.50
C LEU A 73 3.93 -8.52 9.68
N LEU A 74 3.76 -9.82 9.89
CA LEU A 74 2.49 -10.45 10.19
C LEU A 74 2.50 -10.96 11.63
N LEU A 75 1.32 -11.13 12.20
CA LEU A 75 1.11 -11.62 13.55
C LEU A 75 0.70 -13.10 13.58
N TRP A 76 1.25 -13.85 14.54
CA TRP A 76 1.17 -15.31 14.67
C TRP A 76 -0.25 -15.89 14.82
N ASP A 77 -1.10 -15.29 15.66
CA ASP A 77 -2.44 -15.79 15.98
C ASP A 77 -3.55 -15.08 15.20
N GLN A 78 -3.19 -14.26 14.20
CA GLN A 78 -4.17 -13.58 13.37
C GLN A 78 -4.65 -14.49 12.23
N ASN A 79 -5.90 -14.30 11.85
CA ASN A 79 -6.50 -14.99 10.71
C ASN A 79 -6.20 -14.22 9.44
N TYR A 80 -5.53 -14.88 8.51
CA TYR A 80 -5.25 -14.35 7.17
C TYR A 80 -5.97 -15.16 6.13
N THR A 81 -6.26 -14.52 5.00
CA THR A 81 -6.76 -15.17 3.81
C THR A 81 -5.77 -14.95 2.68
N ILE A 82 -5.22 -16.03 2.17
CA ILE A 82 -4.46 -16.03 0.92
C ILE A 82 -5.40 -16.41 -0.21
N SER A 83 -5.33 -15.68 -1.30
CA SER A 83 -6.16 -15.83 -2.49
C SER A 83 -5.33 -15.83 -3.77
N TRP A 84 -5.92 -16.41 -4.81
CA TRP A 84 -5.30 -16.56 -6.13
C TRP A 84 -6.33 -16.53 -7.27
N LYS A 85 -5.82 -16.31 -8.47
CA LYS A 85 -6.54 -16.21 -9.74
C LYS A 85 -5.83 -17.00 -10.85
N ASN A 86 -6.47 -17.02 -12.01
CA ASN A 86 -6.03 -17.68 -13.24
C ASN A 86 -5.93 -19.21 -13.18
N THR A 87 -6.41 -19.84 -12.10
CA THR A 87 -6.37 -21.30 -11.92
C THR A 87 -7.47 -22.06 -12.66
N ASP A 88 -7.16 -23.29 -13.09
CA ASP A 88 -8.12 -24.25 -13.65
C ASP A 88 -8.86 -24.98 -12.51
N ASP A 89 -10.19 -24.83 -12.47
CA ASP A 89 -11.04 -25.35 -11.39
C ASP A 89 -11.09 -26.89 -11.33
N ARG A 90 -10.62 -27.59 -12.36
CA ARG A 90 -10.59 -29.07 -12.40
C ARG A 90 -9.43 -29.66 -11.60
N PHE A 91 -8.44 -28.85 -11.27
CA PHE A 91 -7.21 -29.27 -10.59
C PHE A 91 -7.06 -28.54 -9.24
N PRO A 92 -6.52 -29.21 -8.21
CA PRO A 92 -6.25 -28.57 -6.94
C PRO A 92 -5.12 -27.54 -7.08
N VAL A 93 -5.13 -26.54 -6.21
CA VAL A 93 -4.00 -25.62 -6.03
C VAL A 93 -3.14 -26.16 -4.91
N GLN A 94 -1.86 -26.33 -5.15
CA GLN A 94 -0.90 -26.59 -4.09
C GLN A 94 -0.45 -25.26 -3.50
N LEU A 95 -0.67 -25.09 -2.20
CA LEU A 95 -0.16 -23.98 -1.43
C LEU A 95 1.00 -24.46 -0.57
N VAL A 96 2.12 -23.75 -0.62
CA VAL A 96 3.32 -24.05 0.16
C VAL A 96 3.71 -22.81 0.95
N TRP A 97 3.93 -22.97 2.24
CA TRP A 97 4.59 -21.97 3.08
C TRP A 97 6.03 -22.41 3.31
N ARG A 98 7.00 -21.56 2.99
CA ARG A 98 8.43 -21.82 3.19
C ARG A 98 9.02 -20.77 4.10
N PHE A 99 9.94 -21.20 4.95
CA PHE A 99 10.77 -20.30 5.74
C PHE A 99 12.21 -20.80 5.71
N VAL A 100 13.12 -19.91 5.33
CA VAL A 100 14.53 -20.23 5.13
C VAL A 100 15.40 -19.21 5.84
N GLU A 101 16.37 -19.72 6.60
CA GLU A 101 17.49 -18.97 7.15
C GLU A 101 18.74 -19.25 6.34
N GLN A 102 19.37 -18.21 5.83
CA GLN A 102 20.64 -18.31 5.11
C GLN A 102 21.83 -18.32 6.08
N ILE A 103 21.79 -19.16 7.12
CA ILE A 103 22.95 -19.46 7.98
C ILE A 103 23.62 -20.77 7.54
N ASP A 104 24.84 -21.06 8.00
CA ASP A 104 25.55 -22.31 7.71
C ASP A 104 25.60 -23.20 8.98
N PRO A 105 24.95 -24.38 9.01
CA PRO A 105 24.14 -24.98 7.95
C PRO A 105 22.75 -24.32 7.80
N PRO A 106 22.18 -24.29 6.59
CA PRO A 106 20.90 -23.63 6.33
C PRO A 106 19.78 -24.31 7.09
N ARG A 107 19.04 -23.52 7.87
CA ARG A 107 17.81 -23.96 8.52
C ARG A 107 16.65 -23.60 7.63
N SER A 108 15.82 -24.59 7.32
CA SER A 108 14.61 -24.37 6.55
C SER A 108 13.49 -25.26 7.05
N GLY A 109 12.28 -24.79 6.85
CA GLY A 109 11.08 -25.59 7.04
C GLY A 109 10.06 -25.23 5.99
N SER A 110 9.13 -26.14 5.78
CA SER A 110 8.01 -25.91 4.89
C SER A 110 6.76 -26.62 5.38
N TRP A 111 5.64 -26.04 4.99
CA TRP A 111 4.33 -26.63 5.07
C TRP A 111 3.73 -26.65 3.68
N SER A 112 2.98 -27.68 3.34
CA SER A 112 2.28 -27.74 2.05
C SER A 112 0.92 -28.39 2.18
N LYS A 113 -0.02 -27.93 1.37
CA LYS A 113 -1.38 -28.47 1.33
C LYS A 113 -1.97 -28.34 -0.07
N ASN A 114 -2.62 -29.41 -0.51
CA ASN A 114 -3.43 -29.38 -1.72
C ASN A 114 -4.82 -28.86 -1.36
N ILE A 115 -5.14 -27.67 -1.85
CA ILE A 115 -6.43 -27.02 -1.65
C ILE A 115 -7.47 -27.67 -2.58
N THR A 116 -8.70 -27.77 -2.08
CA THR A 116 -9.83 -28.34 -2.83
C THR A 116 -10.00 -27.66 -4.20
N LYS A 117 -10.33 -28.48 -5.21
CA LYS A 117 -10.61 -28.06 -6.58
C LYS A 117 -11.64 -26.93 -6.62
N GLY A 118 -11.40 -25.93 -7.47
CA GLY A 118 -12.26 -24.74 -7.62
C GLY A 118 -12.15 -23.70 -6.50
N ALA A 119 -11.44 -23.97 -5.40
CA ALA A 119 -11.20 -22.95 -4.38
C ALA A 119 -10.29 -21.84 -4.94
N LYS A 120 -10.58 -20.60 -4.54
CA LYS A 120 -9.83 -19.38 -4.93
C LYS A 120 -9.13 -18.70 -3.75
N SER A 121 -9.32 -19.23 -2.55
CA SER A 121 -8.69 -18.71 -1.34
C SER A 121 -8.60 -19.79 -0.26
N PHE A 122 -7.75 -19.53 0.73
CA PHE A 122 -7.55 -20.33 1.91
C PHE A 122 -7.32 -19.42 3.11
N SER A 123 -8.04 -19.66 4.20
CA SER A 123 -7.88 -18.93 5.45
C SER A 123 -7.10 -19.76 6.47
N PHE A 124 -6.22 -19.12 7.23
CA PHE A 124 -5.31 -19.79 8.15
C PHE A 124 -4.84 -18.87 9.28
N THR A 125 -4.30 -19.48 10.33
CA THR A 125 -3.40 -18.84 11.28
C THR A 125 -2.03 -19.51 11.19
N PHE A 126 -0.94 -18.77 11.45
CA PHE A 126 0.40 -19.36 11.44
C PHE A 126 0.56 -20.43 12.54
N LYS A 127 -0.17 -20.27 13.64
CA LYS A 127 -0.28 -21.28 14.70
C LYS A 127 -0.82 -22.61 14.18
N ASP A 128 -1.89 -22.59 13.38
CA ASP A 128 -2.48 -23.82 12.83
C ASP A 128 -1.55 -24.47 11.80
N LEU A 129 -0.91 -23.67 10.94
CA LEU A 129 0.08 -24.17 10.00
C LEU A 129 1.25 -24.84 10.72
N ALA A 130 1.79 -24.21 11.77
CA ALA A 130 2.87 -24.77 12.58
C ALA A 130 2.45 -26.05 13.32
N ALA A 131 1.19 -26.13 13.78
CA ALA A 131 0.67 -27.35 14.39
C ALA A 131 0.53 -28.49 13.37
N GLU A 132 0.19 -28.21 12.11
CA GLU A 132 0.20 -29.19 11.03
C GLU A 132 1.63 -29.65 10.71
N ILE A 133 2.61 -28.74 10.70
CA ILE A 133 4.03 -29.08 10.53
C ILE A 133 4.50 -30.03 11.64
N GLN A 134 4.21 -29.72 12.91
CA GLN A 134 4.61 -30.55 14.05
C GLN A 134 4.02 -31.97 13.97
N LYS A 135 2.80 -32.11 13.41
CA LYS A 135 2.17 -33.42 13.23
C LYS A 135 2.80 -34.25 12.11
N SER A 136 3.62 -33.65 11.25
CA SER A 136 4.30 -34.39 10.18
C SER A 136 5.34 -35.33 10.77
N SER A 137 5.39 -36.58 10.28
CA SER A 137 6.28 -37.63 10.80
C SER A 137 7.77 -37.32 10.71
N ASN A 138 8.13 -36.28 9.96
CA ASN A 138 9.51 -35.95 9.62
C ASN A 138 10.00 -34.68 10.32
N ASN A 139 9.17 -34.05 11.18
CA ASN A 139 9.58 -32.85 11.89
C ASN A 139 9.63 -33.06 13.41
N ASN A 140 10.81 -32.84 13.98
CA ASN A 140 11.04 -32.87 15.42
C ASN A 140 10.83 -31.48 16.07
N SER A 141 10.54 -30.45 15.28
CA SER A 141 10.36 -29.09 15.77
C SER A 141 8.98 -28.92 16.42
N THR A 142 8.97 -28.38 17.63
CA THR A 142 7.77 -27.94 18.33
C THR A 142 7.19 -26.69 17.67
N VAL A 143 5.90 -26.41 17.91
CA VAL A 143 5.25 -25.17 17.47
C VAL A 143 5.99 -23.91 17.99
N ALA A 144 6.56 -23.98 19.19
CA ALA A 144 7.33 -22.87 19.76
C ALA A 144 8.66 -22.63 19.02
N GLU A 145 9.36 -23.69 18.62
CA GLU A 145 10.57 -23.57 17.80
C GLU A 145 10.25 -23.03 16.41
N ILE A 146 9.18 -23.53 15.77
CA ILE A 146 8.71 -23.00 14.48
C ILE A 146 8.40 -21.51 14.60
N LYS A 147 7.72 -21.10 15.67
CA LYS A 147 7.44 -19.68 15.94
C LYS A 147 8.71 -18.83 16.01
N GLY A 148 9.76 -19.33 16.66
CA GLY A 148 11.06 -18.65 16.70
C GLY A 148 11.76 -18.62 15.33
N TYR A 149 11.65 -19.67 14.52
CA TYR A 149 12.23 -19.66 13.18
C TYR A 149 11.54 -18.64 12.27
N VAL A 150 10.22 -18.57 12.28
CA VAL A 150 9.48 -17.72 11.34
C VAL A 150 9.51 -16.23 11.71
N SER A 151 9.93 -15.88 12.93
CA SER A 151 10.17 -14.47 13.29
C SER A 151 11.43 -13.92 12.63
N ASP A 152 12.43 -14.77 12.44
CA ASP A 152 13.77 -14.35 12.02
C ASP A 152 14.01 -14.65 10.53
N PHE A 153 13.34 -15.66 9.99
CA PHE A 153 13.63 -16.19 8.65
C PHE A 153 12.91 -15.40 7.54
N ASN A 154 13.33 -15.63 6.29
CA ASN A 154 12.57 -15.19 5.13
C ASN A 154 11.40 -16.14 4.93
N ASN A 155 10.18 -15.66 5.20
CA ASN A 155 8.96 -16.40 4.93
C ASN A 155 8.40 -16.02 3.56
N GLU A 156 7.88 -17.01 2.86
CA GLU A 156 7.24 -16.83 1.55
C GLU A 156 6.15 -17.89 1.37
N PHE A 157 5.06 -17.51 0.69
CA PHE A 157 4.11 -18.45 0.14
C PHE A 157 4.40 -18.70 -1.34
N GLU A 158 4.30 -19.95 -1.75
CA GLU A 158 4.33 -20.37 -3.14
C GLU A 158 3.01 -21.08 -3.48
N ILE A 159 2.46 -20.79 -4.66
CA ILE A 159 1.32 -21.54 -5.20
C ILE A 159 1.66 -22.16 -6.56
N SER A 160 1.04 -23.31 -6.84
CA SER A 160 1.14 -23.99 -8.13
C SER A 160 -0.06 -24.88 -8.41
N GLN A 161 -0.20 -25.36 -9.65
CA GLN A 161 -1.16 -26.41 -10.02
C GLN A 161 -0.43 -27.59 -10.70
N PRO A 162 0.35 -28.38 -9.93
CA PRO A 162 1.25 -29.38 -10.49
C PRO A 162 0.53 -30.45 -11.32
N GLU A 163 -0.69 -30.84 -10.92
CA GLU A 163 -1.51 -31.80 -11.68
C GLU A 163 -1.96 -31.23 -13.03
N ASN A 164 -2.29 -29.94 -13.08
CA ASN A 164 -2.68 -29.25 -14.31
C ASN A 164 -1.48 -29.14 -15.26
N ASP A 165 -0.33 -28.70 -14.74
CA ASP A 165 0.89 -28.56 -15.53
C ASP A 165 1.33 -29.91 -16.11
N PHE A 166 1.26 -30.98 -15.31
CA PHE A 166 1.53 -32.34 -15.76
C PHE A 166 0.53 -32.79 -16.84
N ALA A 167 -0.77 -32.58 -16.65
CA ALA A 167 -1.80 -32.96 -17.61
C ALA A 167 -1.67 -32.22 -18.96
N GLN A 168 -1.12 -31.00 -18.95
CA GLN A 168 -0.90 -30.19 -20.14
C GLN A 168 0.49 -30.36 -20.75
N GLY A 169 1.36 -31.20 -20.16
CA GLY A 169 2.76 -31.34 -20.59
C GLY A 169 3.55 -30.04 -20.48
N LYS A 170 3.15 -29.14 -19.57
CA LYS A 170 3.78 -27.84 -19.34
C LYS A 170 4.84 -27.97 -18.25
N LYS A 171 5.82 -27.06 -18.28
CA LYS A 171 6.75 -26.87 -17.17
C LYS A 171 5.95 -26.45 -15.93
N PHE A 172 6.32 -26.95 -14.75
CA PHE A 172 5.77 -26.51 -13.48
C PHE A 172 5.87 -25.00 -13.35
N ARG A 173 4.71 -24.35 -13.21
CA ARG A 173 4.60 -22.90 -13.03
C ARG A 173 4.20 -22.63 -11.58
N THR A 174 4.98 -21.77 -10.96
CA THR A 174 4.77 -21.31 -9.59
C THR A 174 4.65 -19.80 -9.58
N ASP A 175 4.03 -19.29 -8.54
CA ASP A 175 4.02 -17.88 -8.23
C ASP A 175 4.16 -17.68 -6.71
N HIS A 176 4.75 -16.55 -6.33
CA HIS A 176 5.32 -16.32 -5.01
C HIS A 176 4.75 -15.05 -4.38
N SER A 177 4.58 -15.07 -3.07
CA SER A 177 4.26 -13.87 -2.30
C SER A 177 5.48 -12.97 -2.17
N ASP A 178 5.26 -11.72 -1.80
CA ASP A 178 6.35 -10.91 -1.24
C ASP A 178 6.83 -11.52 0.08
N PRO A 179 8.11 -11.31 0.45
CA PRO A 179 8.65 -11.88 1.68
C PRO A 179 8.02 -11.23 2.92
N PHE A 180 7.95 -12.00 4.00
CA PHE A 180 7.44 -11.52 5.28
C PHE A 180 8.13 -12.18 6.49
N ALA A 181 7.88 -11.62 7.66
CA ALA A 181 8.23 -12.18 8.97
C ALA A 181 6.96 -12.33 9.82
N VAL A 182 6.98 -13.31 10.73
CA VAL A 182 5.83 -13.59 11.60
C VAL A 182 6.20 -13.34 13.05
N LEU A 183 5.57 -12.36 13.66
CA LEU A 183 5.79 -11.93 15.03
C LEU A 183 4.73 -12.49 15.98
N ASP A 184 5.07 -12.51 17.26
CA ASP A 184 4.10 -12.81 18.32
C ASP A 184 2.95 -11.79 18.28
N SER A 185 1.72 -12.26 18.51
CA SER A 185 0.53 -11.40 18.51
C SER A 185 0.57 -10.31 19.58
N THR A 186 1.35 -10.49 20.64
CA THR A 186 1.61 -9.45 21.65
C THR A 186 2.34 -8.23 21.08
N ALA A 187 3.09 -8.39 19.98
CA ALA A 187 3.74 -7.28 19.29
C ALA A 187 2.72 -6.33 18.62
N ALA A 188 1.46 -6.76 18.43
CA ALA A 188 0.42 -5.96 17.79
C ALA A 188 0.24 -4.60 18.48
N GLN A 189 0.14 -4.59 19.81
CA GLN A 189 -0.08 -3.35 20.56
C GLN A 189 1.08 -2.36 20.39
N TYR A 190 2.31 -2.88 20.36
CA TYR A 190 3.50 -2.08 20.13
C TYR A 190 3.49 -1.50 18.71
N LEU A 191 3.25 -2.34 17.70
CA LEU A 191 3.22 -1.93 16.29
C LEU A 191 2.10 -0.92 16.00
N GLU A 192 0.91 -1.13 16.56
CA GLU A 192 -0.22 -0.20 16.45
C GLU A 192 0.10 1.14 17.11
N THR A 193 0.73 1.12 18.29
CA THR A 193 1.15 2.34 18.98
C THR A 193 2.17 3.12 18.15
N HIS A 194 3.17 2.44 17.58
CA HIS A 194 4.16 3.07 16.71
C HIS A 194 3.56 3.62 15.42
N ALA A 195 2.63 2.88 14.79
CA ALA A 195 1.90 3.36 13.61
C ALA A 195 1.06 4.61 13.93
N GLN A 196 0.42 4.66 15.11
CA GLN A 196 -0.32 5.83 15.57
C GLN A 196 0.61 7.02 15.87
N ILE A 197 1.76 6.79 16.49
CA ILE A 197 2.75 7.85 16.73
C ILE A 197 3.28 8.40 15.41
N ALA A 198 3.65 7.53 14.46
CA ALA A 198 4.16 7.93 13.15
C ALA A 198 3.13 8.70 12.31
N SER A 199 1.86 8.25 12.33
CA SER A 199 0.77 8.97 11.64
C SER A 199 0.51 10.35 12.27
N ARG A 200 0.58 10.47 13.61
CA ARG A 200 0.45 11.78 14.27
C ARG A 200 1.61 12.71 13.94
N GLU A 201 2.85 12.22 13.91
CA GLU A 201 4.01 13.04 13.53
C GLU A 201 3.94 13.52 12.08
N THR A 202 3.52 12.65 11.16
CA THR A 202 3.33 13.00 9.75
C THR A 202 2.18 13.98 9.58
N GLU A 203 1.06 13.81 10.28
CA GLU A 203 -0.04 14.77 10.30
C GLU A 203 0.41 16.12 10.85
N HIS A 204 1.20 16.14 11.93
CA HIS A 204 1.75 17.37 12.49
C HIS A 204 2.71 18.08 11.52
N LYS A 205 3.60 17.34 10.85
CA LYS A 205 4.48 17.86 9.80
C LYS A 205 3.70 18.39 8.60
N TRP A 206 2.65 17.68 8.17
CA TRP A 206 1.74 18.13 7.11
C TRP A 206 0.99 19.39 7.51
N LYS A 207 0.40 19.45 8.70
CA LYS A 207 -0.29 20.64 9.21
C LYS A 207 0.66 21.84 9.30
N LEU A 208 1.88 21.64 9.76
CA LEU A 208 2.91 22.67 9.81
C LEU A 208 3.27 23.16 8.38
N GLY A 209 3.51 22.23 7.46
CA GLY A 209 3.85 22.55 6.07
C GLY A 209 2.74 23.27 5.31
N VAL A 210 1.50 22.79 5.43
CA VAL A 210 0.31 23.45 4.85
C VAL A 210 0.09 24.81 5.48
N GLY A 211 0.26 24.94 6.80
CA GLY A 211 0.16 26.22 7.51
C GLY A 211 1.15 27.27 7.00
N ILE A 212 2.42 26.89 6.80
CA ILE A 212 3.45 27.79 6.26
C ILE A 212 3.17 28.13 4.79
N GLY A 213 2.81 27.13 3.97
CA GLY A 213 2.56 27.31 2.54
C GLY A 213 1.38 28.24 2.24
N VAL A 214 0.26 28.07 2.95
CA VAL A 214 -0.91 28.93 2.79
C VAL A 214 -0.64 30.33 3.35
N GLY A 215 0.04 30.43 4.50
CA GLY A 215 0.36 31.72 5.13
C GLY A 215 1.23 32.63 4.25
N LEU A 216 2.30 32.08 3.65
CA LEU A 216 3.18 32.81 2.74
C LEU A 216 2.54 33.03 1.36
N GLY A 217 1.78 32.06 0.85
CA GLY A 217 1.12 32.17 -0.45
C GLY A 217 0.10 33.31 -0.49
N VAL A 218 -0.74 33.43 0.55
CA VAL A 218 -1.76 34.48 0.64
C VAL A 218 -1.14 35.87 0.79
N THR A 219 -0.09 36.01 1.61
CA THR A 219 0.60 37.29 1.78
C THR A 219 1.31 37.74 0.50
N ILE A 220 1.98 36.84 -0.22
CA ILE A 220 2.63 37.17 -1.50
C ILE A 220 1.58 37.54 -2.57
N LEU A 221 0.48 36.78 -2.66
CA LEU A 221 -0.60 37.10 -3.60
C LEU A 221 -1.28 38.44 -3.29
N LEU A 222 -1.45 38.79 -2.01
CA LEU A 222 -1.95 40.11 -1.60
C LEU A 222 -0.99 41.23 -2.01
N VAL A 223 0.31 41.07 -1.79
CA VAL A 223 1.33 42.06 -2.20
C VAL A 223 1.34 42.23 -3.72
N LEU A 224 1.29 41.13 -4.48
CA LEU A 224 1.26 41.16 -5.94
C LEU A 224 -0.02 41.80 -6.50
N SER A 225 -1.17 41.54 -5.87
CA SER A 225 -2.44 42.13 -6.30
C SER A 225 -2.52 43.64 -6.00
N VAL A 226 -1.97 44.10 -4.87
CA VAL A 226 -1.79 45.53 -4.59
C VAL A 226 -0.84 46.19 -5.59
N ALA A 227 0.31 45.56 -5.87
CA ALA A 227 1.28 46.07 -6.83
C ALA A 227 0.72 46.14 -8.27
N ALA A 228 -0.06 45.13 -8.68
CA ALA A 228 -0.75 45.12 -9.96
C ALA A 228 -1.83 46.22 -10.03
N GLY A 229 -2.62 46.39 -8.96
CA GLY A 229 -3.60 47.47 -8.85
C GLY A 229 -2.98 48.86 -8.96
N TRP A 230 -1.82 49.09 -8.34
CA TRP A 230 -1.08 50.36 -8.46
C TRP A 230 -0.50 50.60 -9.85
N ARG A 231 0.01 49.58 -10.55
CA ARG A 231 0.51 49.72 -11.93
C ARG A 231 -0.62 49.99 -12.93
N LEU A 232 -1.78 49.38 -12.74
CA LEU A 232 -2.97 49.61 -13.59
C LEU A 232 -3.61 50.97 -13.29
N GLY A 233 -3.70 51.38 -12.01
CA GLY A 233 -4.20 52.69 -11.61
C GLY A 233 -3.37 53.86 -12.12
N ARG A 234 -2.04 53.71 -12.22
CA ARG A 234 -1.16 54.73 -12.83
C ARG A 234 -1.37 54.93 -14.34
N ARG A 235 -1.97 53.97 -15.05
CA ARG A 235 -2.28 54.09 -16.49
C ARG A 235 -3.69 54.63 -16.78
N GLY A 236 -4.58 54.71 -15.78
CA GLY A 236 -5.96 55.21 -15.91
C GLY A 236 -6.17 56.67 -15.50
N GLY A 237 -5.11 57.42 -15.21
CA GLY A 237 -5.17 58.82 -14.78
C GLY A 237 -5.53 59.79 -15.91
N VAL A 238 -6.71 59.66 -16.50
CA VAL A 238 -7.42 60.76 -17.17
C VAL A 238 -8.81 60.83 -16.56
N MET A 239 -8.95 61.60 -15.48
CA MET A 239 -10.28 62.04 -15.03
C MET A 239 -10.82 63.05 -16.05
N PRO A 240 -12.00 62.82 -16.67
CA PRO A 240 -12.70 63.92 -17.31
C PRO A 240 -13.16 64.89 -16.20
N ALA A 241 -12.88 66.18 -16.42
CA ALA A 241 -13.21 67.27 -15.51
C ALA A 241 -14.70 67.28 -15.14
N PRO A 242 -15.07 67.65 -13.89
CA PRO A 242 -16.45 67.78 -13.50
C PRO A 242 -17.12 68.92 -14.28
N LYS A 243 -18.24 68.62 -14.94
CA LYS A 243 -19.12 69.63 -15.55
C LYS A 243 -19.68 70.51 -14.42
N VAL A 244 -19.30 71.78 -14.43
CA VAL A 244 -19.88 72.82 -13.57
C VAL A 244 -21.36 72.98 -13.93
N ILE A 245 -22.25 72.70 -12.99
CA ILE A 245 -23.69 73.00 -13.09
C ILE A 245 -23.88 74.43 -12.57
N THR A 246 -24.24 75.35 -13.45
CA THR A 246 -24.58 76.73 -13.12
C THR A 246 -25.92 76.79 -12.38
N PRO A 247 -26.05 77.49 -11.23
CA PRO A 247 -27.34 77.74 -10.62
C PRO A 247 -28.10 78.82 -11.41
N ARG A 248 -29.39 78.55 -11.66
CA ARG A 248 -30.36 79.49 -12.21
C ARG A 248 -30.80 80.46 -11.09
N PRO A 249 -30.74 81.79 -11.27
CA PRO A 249 -31.29 82.70 -10.28
C PRO A 249 -32.83 82.68 -10.34
N SER A 250 -33.44 82.62 -9.16
CA SER A 250 -34.87 82.75 -8.92
C SER A 250 -35.32 84.19 -9.14
N VAL A 251 -36.41 84.33 -9.88
CA VAL A 251 -37.15 85.57 -10.12
C VAL A 251 -37.76 86.06 -8.81
N GLY A 252 -37.55 87.35 -8.54
CA GLY A 252 -38.38 88.19 -7.68
C GLY A 252 -38.83 89.38 -8.51
#